data_AF-A0A1A9RNX0-F1
#
_entry.id   AF-A0A1A9RNX0-F1
#
_cell.length_a   1.000
_cell.length_b   1.000
_cell.length_c   1.000
_cell.angle_alpha   90.00
_cell.angle_beta   90.00
_cell.angle_gamma   90.00
#
_symmetry.space_group_name_H-M   'P 1'
#
loop_
_entity.id
_entity.type
_entity.pdbx_description
1 polymer ?
#
loop_
_entity_poly.entity_id
_entity_poly.type
_entity_poly.pdbx_seq_one_letter_code
_entity_poly.pdbx_strand_id
1 'polypeptide(L)'
;MKRLVMILALLPLAAAAQPTARQCRQINRDSIEVMTYLFACTDNDTFALPQAAEQQADKLMQLSKPCFNRDQEAWWRQNGAQVEAERNRYDTGADADTTAVCRQRRVYIQRLLRRYR
;
A
#
# COMPACT_ATOMS: atom_id res chain seq x y z
N MET A 1 -6.96 -31.72 -50.66
CA MET A 1 -6.77 -30.28 -50.30
C MET A 1 -8.11 -29.79 -49.78
N LYS A 2 -8.35 -29.23 -48.59
CA LYS A 2 -7.55 -28.52 -47.58
C LYS A 2 -8.09 -28.90 -46.19
N ARG A 3 -7.19 -29.19 -45.24
CA ARG A 3 -7.51 -29.28 -43.80
C ARG A 3 -7.59 -27.85 -43.26
N LEU A 4 -8.78 -27.39 -42.88
CA LEU A 4 -8.93 -26.16 -42.09
C LEU A 4 -8.68 -26.51 -40.62
N VAL A 5 -7.43 -26.35 -40.21
CA VAL A 5 -7.01 -26.46 -38.81
C VAL A 5 -7.55 -25.23 -38.09
N MET A 6 -8.47 -25.47 -37.14
CA MET A 6 -8.83 -24.52 -36.09
C MET A 6 -7.55 -24.08 -35.37
N ILE A 7 -7.11 -22.86 -35.61
CA ILE A 7 -6.13 -22.20 -34.75
C ILE A 7 -6.94 -21.33 -33.79
N LEU A 8 -7.39 -21.94 -32.70
CA LEU A 8 -7.68 -21.20 -31.48
C LEU A 8 -6.37 -20.54 -31.06
N ALA A 9 -6.29 -19.22 -31.23
CA ALA A 9 -5.25 -18.41 -30.64
C ALA A 9 -5.34 -18.56 -29.11
N LEU A 10 -4.56 -19.49 -28.57
CA LEU A 10 -4.21 -19.55 -27.15
C LEU A 10 -3.33 -18.34 -26.86
N LEU A 11 -3.97 -17.19 -26.68
CA LEU A 11 -3.35 -16.07 -25.97
C LEU A 11 -2.99 -16.62 -24.58
N PRO A 12 -1.70 -16.62 -24.18
CA PRO A 12 -1.38 -16.89 -22.80
C PRO A 12 -2.06 -15.78 -21.99
N LEU A 13 -3.10 -16.15 -21.25
CA LEU A 13 -3.55 -15.35 -20.12
C LEU A 13 -2.29 -15.08 -19.30
N ALA A 14 -1.77 -13.86 -19.37
CA ALA A 14 -0.70 -13.42 -18.53
C ALA A 14 -1.24 -13.50 -17.10
N ALA A 15 -1.06 -14.65 -16.46
CA ALA A 15 -1.30 -14.80 -15.05
C ALA A 15 -0.45 -13.71 -14.41
N ALA A 16 -1.11 -12.70 -13.84
CA ALA A 16 -0.43 -11.65 -13.10
C ALA A 16 0.44 -12.37 -12.07
N ALA A 17 1.76 -12.35 -12.29
CA ALA A 17 2.68 -13.10 -11.46
C ALA A 17 2.46 -12.65 -10.01
N GLN A 18 2.19 -13.61 -9.13
CA GLN A 18 2.00 -13.30 -7.72
C GLN A 18 3.27 -12.59 -7.20
N PRO A 19 3.13 -11.57 -6.33
CA PRO A 19 4.30 -10.91 -5.79
C PRO A 19 5.15 -11.90 -5.01
N THR A 20 6.47 -11.81 -5.19
CA THR A 20 7.44 -12.57 -4.39
C THR A 20 7.32 -12.20 -2.91
N ALA A 21 7.76 -13.09 -2.02
CA ALA A 21 7.78 -12.80 -0.57
C ALA A 21 8.56 -11.51 -0.23
N ARG A 22 9.60 -11.18 -1.00
CA ARG A 22 10.33 -9.91 -0.86
C ARG A 22 9.47 -8.70 -1.26
N GLN A 23 8.76 -8.79 -2.38
CA GLN A 23 7.84 -7.74 -2.81
C GLN A 23 6.70 -7.56 -1.81
N CYS A 24 6.15 -8.65 -1.26
CA CYS A 24 5.10 -8.56 -0.24
C CYS A 24 5.58 -7.89 1.05
N ARG A 25 6.81 -8.13 1.50
CA ARG A 25 7.36 -7.39 2.65
C ARG A 25 7.42 -5.88 2.39
N GLN A 26 7.83 -5.46 1.21
CA GLN A 26 7.88 -4.04 0.86
C GLN A 26 6.47 -3.44 0.74
N ILE A 27 5.58 -4.13 0.02
CA ILE A 27 4.20 -3.69 -0.19
C ILE A 27 3.48 -3.58 1.14
N ASN A 28 3.57 -4.58 2.02
CA ASN A 28 2.91 -4.53 3.34
C ASN A 28 3.46 -3.37 4.19
N ARG A 29 4.78 -3.18 4.23
CA ARG A 29 5.39 -2.04 4.92
C ARG A 29 4.85 -0.70 4.40
N ASP A 30 4.89 -0.50 3.08
CA ASP A 30 4.43 0.73 2.45
C ASP A 30 2.94 0.95 2.67
N SER A 31 2.15 -0.12 2.63
CA SER A 31 0.70 -0.10 2.88
C SER A 31 0.39 0.39 4.28
N ILE A 32 1.12 -0.12 5.28
CA ILE A 32 0.98 0.26 6.68
C ILE A 32 1.29 1.74 6.85
N GLU A 33 2.44 2.19 6.34
CA GLU A 33 2.87 3.59 6.47
C GLU A 33 1.86 4.57 5.84
N VAL A 34 1.28 4.22 4.69
CA VAL A 34 0.25 5.01 3.99
C VAL A 34 -1.09 4.97 4.71
N MET A 35 -1.58 3.79 5.09
CA MET A 35 -2.87 3.65 5.78
C MET A 35 -2.87 4.36 7.13
N THR A 36 -1.79 4.23 7.92
CA THR A 36 -1.66 4.93 9.19
C THR A 36 -1.62 6.45 8.98
N TYR A 37 -0.96 6.95 7.93
CA TYR A 37 -1.00 8.37 7.60
C TYR A 37 -2.40 8.86 7.26
N LEU A 38 -3.12 8.16 6.38
CA LEU A 38 -4.47 8.55 5.98
C LEU A 38 -5.40 8.59 7.21
N PHE A 39 -5.35 7.55 8.03
CA PHE A 39 -6.15 7.49 9.26
C PHE A 39 -5.79 8.61 10.25
N ALA A 40 -4.51 8.95 10.41
CA ALA A 40 -4.09 9.93 11.41
C ALA A 40 -4.20 11.39 10.94
N CYS A 41 -4.23 11.65 9.64
CA CYS A 41 -3.99 13.00 9.11
C CYS A 41 -5.06 13.55 8.17
N THR A 42 -5.92 12.75 7.55
CA THR A 42 -6.76 13.23 6.43
C THR A 42 -8.21 13.56 6.75
N ASP A 43 -8.59 13.66 8.02
CA ASP A 43 -9.99 13.87 8.43
C ASP A 43 -10.59 15.25 8.04
N ASN A 44 -9.77 16.28 7.74
CA ASN A 44 -10.24 17.66 7.47
C ASN A 44 -9.48 18.37 6.34
N ASP A 45 -9.22 17.66 5.23
CA ASP A 45 -8.61 18.13 3.94
C ASP A 45 -7.22 18.80 3.99
N THR A 46 -6.79 19.29 5.14
CA THR A 46 -5.55 20.05 5.35
C THR A 46 -4.31 19.25 4.94
N PHE A 47 -4.37 17.93 5.13
CA PHE A 47 -3.30 17.00 4.78
C PHE A 47 -3.70 15.99 3.72
N ALA A 48 -4.78 16.25 2.98
CA ALA A 48 -5.17 15.41 1.86
C ALA A 48 -4.00 15.20 0.89
N LEU A 49 -3.91 14.00 0.34
CA LEU A 49 -2.93 13.72 -0.68
C LEU A 49 -3.37 14.42 -1.98
N PRO A 50 -2.44 14.89 -2.82
CA PRO A 50 -2.80 15.28 -4.17
C PRO A 50 -3.40 14.09 -4.91
N GLN A 51 -4.36 14.32 -5.81
CA GLN A 51 -5.07 13.27 -6.55
C GLN A 51 -4.15 12.22 -7.19
N ALA A 52 -3.01 12.63 -7.75
CA ALA A 52 -2.04 11.70 -8.34
C ALA A 52 -1.40 10.75 -7.31
N ALA A 53 -1.24 11.20 -6.06
CA ALA A 53 -0.76 10.36 -4.96
C ALA A 53 -1.88 9.47 -4.40
N GLU A 54 -3.13 9.93 -4.40
CA GLU A 54 -4.29 9.08 -4.04
C GLU A 54 -4.41 7.87 -4.98
N GLN A 55 -4.31 8.09 -6.29
CA GLN A 55 -4.31 7.00 -7.28
C GLN A 55 -3.17 5.99 -7.05
N GLN A 56 -2.00 6.47 -6.62
CA GLN A 56 -0.86 5.61 -6.26
C GLN A 56 -1.12 4.84 -4.97
N ALA A 57 -1.81 5.45 -4.00
CA ALA A 57 -2.21 4.79 -2.76
C ALA A 57 -3.23 3.67 -3.05
N ASP A 58 -4.22 3.93 -3.91
CA ASP A 58 -5.17 2.92 -4.35
C ASP A 58 -4.48 1.74 -5.05
N LYS A 59 -3.53 2.03 -5.94
CA LYS A 59 -2.73 0.99 -6.61
C LYS A 59 -1.92 0.18 -5.60
N LEU A 60 -1.31 0.82 -4.60
CA LEU A 60 -0.63 0.13 -3.51
C LEU A 60 -1.59 -0.79 -2.73
N MET A 61 -2.80 -0.31 -2.38
CA MET A 61 -3.82 -1.15 -1.73
C MET A 61 -4.27 -2.32 -2.60
N GLN A 62 -4.33 -2.17 -3.93
CA GLN A 62 -4.63 -3.28 -4.84
C GLN A 62 -3.49 -4.31 -4.87
N LEU A 63 -2.22 -3.85 -4.87
CA LEU A 63 -1.04 -4.70 -4.85
C LEU A 63 -0.83 -5.42 -3.52
N SER A 64 -1.35 -4.89 -2.42
CA SER A 64 -1.26 -5.51 -1.09
C SER A 64 -2.23 -6.68 -0.90
N LYS A 65 -3.33 -6.73 -1.66
CA LYS A 65 -4.33 -7.82 -1.61
C LYS A 65 -3.73 -9.23 -1.67
N PRO A 66 -2.87 -9.58 -2.66
CA PRO A 66 -2.24 -10.91 -2.70
C PRO A 66 -1.19 -11.13 -1.60
N CYS A 67 -0.73 -10.06 -0.93
CA CYS A 67 0.26 -10.11 0.15
C CYS A 67 -0.38 -10.22 1.55
N PHE A 68 -1.68 -9.97 1.65
CA PHE A 68 -2.50 -10.37 2.78
C PHE A 68 -2.79 -11.88 2.64
N ASN A 69 -2.05 -12.68 3.38
CA ASN A 69 -2.37 -14.10 3.57
C ASN A 69 -3.76 -14.22 4.22
N ARG A 70 -4.49 -15.30 3.91
CA ARG A 70 -5.77 -15.62 4.58
C ARG A 70 -5.60 -15.82 6.09
N ASP A 71 -4.38 -16.12 6.53
CA ASP A 71 -3.99 -16.20 7.94
C ASP A 71 -3.62 -14.81 8.47
N GLN A 72 -4.62 -14.13 9.04
CA GLN A 72 -4.45 -12.82 9.66
C GLN A 72 -3.47 -12.86 10.84
N GLU A 73 -3.38 -13.98 11.57
CA GLU A 73 -2.48 -14.10 12.71
C GLU A 73 -1.02 -14.14 12.26
N ALA A 74 -0.72 -14.92 11.23
CA ALA A 74 0.61 -14.93 10.62
C ALA A 74 0.97 -13.58 10.00
N TRP A 75 -0.01 -12.86 9.41
CA TRP A 75 0.22 -11.49 8.95
C TRP A 75 0.61 -10.57 10.11
N TRP A 76 -0.14 -10.63 11.21
CA TRP A 76 0.08 -9.79 12.39
C TRP A 76 1.41 -10.11 13.08
N ARG A 77 1.80 -11.38 13.18
CA ARG A 77 3.13 -11.79 13.67
C ARG A 77 4.26 -11.19 12.85
N GLN A 78 4.07 -10.99 11.54
CA GLN A 78 5.09 -10.44 10.65
C GLN A 78 5.11 -8.90 10.62
N ASN A 79 3.95 -8.25 10.79
CA ASN A 79 3.78 -6.83 10.52
C ASN A 79 3.33 -6.00 11.73
N GLY A 80 2.87 -6.62 12.81
CA GLY A 80 2.28 -5.95 13.97
C GLY A 80 3.21 -4.93 14.61
N ALA A 81 4.49 -5.28 14.77
CA ALA A 81 5.50 -4.35 15.28
C ALA A 81 5.67 -3.10 14.38
N GLN A 82 5.55 -3.26 13.06
CA GLN A 82 5.60 -2.12 12.13
C GLN A 82 4.33 -1.27 12.23
N VAL A 83 3.16 -1.88 12.38
CA VAL A 83 1.89 -1.15 12.57
C VAL A 83 1.92 -0.34 13.86
N GLU A 84 2.36 -0.94 14.96
CA GLU A 84 2.49 -0.25 16.24
C GLU A 84 3.53 0.85 16.18
N ALA A 85 4.70 0.60 15.58
CA ALA A 85 5.72 1.60 15.40
C ALA A 85 5.22 2.81 14.58
N GLU A 86 4.48 2.58 13.49
CA GLU A 86 3.91 3.68 12.71
C GLU A 86 2.78 4.40 13.45
N ARG A 87 1.92 3.67 14.19
CA ARG A 87 0.87 4.28 15.01
C ARG A 87 1.46 5.22 16.05
N ASN A 88 2.50 4.79 16.75
CA ASN A 88 3.17 5.56 17.79
C ASN A 88 3.84 6.84 17.27
N ARG A 89 4.07 6.97 15.95
CA ARG A 89 4.56 8.24 15.38
C ARG A 89 3.52 9.35 15.42
N TYR A 90 2.24 8.99 15.41
CA TYR A 90 1.12 9.95 15.40
C TYR A 90 0.45 10.08 16.79
N ASP A 91 0.70 9.12 17.69
CA ASP A 91 0.32 9.19 19.09
C ASP A 91 1.23 10.16 19.85
N THR A 92 0.94 11.45 19.69
CA THR A 92 1.82 12.56 20.09
C THR A 92 1.62 13.03 21.53
N GLY A 93 0.76 12.39 22.32
CA GLY A 93 0.43 12.86 23.67
C GLY A 93 -0.20 14.27 23.65
N ALA A 94 -0.43 14.85 24.83
CA ALA A 94 -1.14 16.14 24.95
C ALA A 94 -0.32 17.36 24.46
N ASP A 95 1.01 17.23 24.34
CA ASP A 95 1.94 18.36 24.18
C ASP A 95 2.61 18.44 22.79
N ALA A 96 2.41 17.48 21.90
CA ALA A 96 2.95 17.54 20.53
C ALA A 96 1.85 17.69 19.48
N ASP A 97 2.12 18.56 18.52
CA ASP A 97 1.16 18.95 17.49
C ASP A 97 1.09 17.88 16.39
N THR A 98 0.01 17.08 16.40
CA THR A 98 -0.34 16.13 15.31
C THR A 98 -0.26 16.81 13.93
N THR A 99 -0.58 18.09 13.82
CA THR A 99 -0.47 18.90 12.59
C THR A 99 0.97 18.96 12.08
N ALA A 100 1.95 19.12 12.97
CA ALA A 100 3.37 19.17 12.63
C ALA A 100 3.86 17.80 12.13
N VAL A 101 3.47 16.72 12.80
CA VAL A 101 3.76 15.35 12.37
C VAL A 101 3.13 15.08 11.00
N CYS A 102 1.84 15.39 10.83
CA CYS A 102 1.15 15.20 9.55
C CYS A 102 1.79 16.01 8.41
N ARG A 103 2.20 17.26 8.67
CA ARG A 103 2.93 18.08 7.69
C ARG A 103 4.24 17.43 7.27
N GLN A 104 5.04 16.96 8.22
CA GLN A 104 6.31 16.28 7.94
C GLN A 104 6.08 14.98 7.16
N ARG A 105 5.09 14.20 7.59
CA ARG A 105 4.78 12.88 7.03
C ARG A 105 4.19 12.98 5.62
N ARG A 106 3.41 14.01 5.30
CA ARG A 106 2.85 14.22 3.96
C ARG A 106 3.91 14.16 2.85
N VAL A 107 5.03 14.85 3.03
CA VAL A 107 6.14 14.87 2.05
C VAL A 107 6.81 13.50 1.93
N TYR A 108 6.90 12.76 3.05
CA TYR A 108 7.43 11.40 3.05
C TYR A 108 6.50 10.45 2.29
N ILE A 109 5.20 10.44 2.61
CA ILE A 109 4.19 9.58 2.00
C ILE A 109 4.09 9.82 0.50
N GLN A 110 4.08 11.09 0.06
CA GLN A 110 4.08 11.42 -1.35
C GLN A 110 5.31 10.87 -2.09
N ARG A 111 6.50 10.85 -1.46
CA ARG A 111 7.71 10.26 -2.05
C ARG A 111 7.62 8.74 -2.11
N LEU A 112 7.14 8.12 -1.04
CA LEU A 112 6.90 6.67 -0.97
C LEU A 112 5.99 6.20 -2.10
N LEU A 113 4.89 6.93 -2.33
CA LEU A 113 3.87 6.60 -3.34
C LEU A 113 4.37 6.70 -4.78
N ARG A 114 5.45 7.46 -5.05
CA ARG A 114 6.06 7.53 -6.39
C ARG A 114 6.55 6.17 -6.90
N ARG A 115 6.82 5.22 -6.00
CA ARG A 115 7.19 3.84 -6.36
C ARG A 115 6.06 3.08 -7.06
N TYR A 116 4.83 3.56 -6.91
CA TYR A 116 3.62 2.93 -7.43
C TYR A 116 3.02 3.70 -8.60
N ARG A 117 3.75 4.63 -9.22
CA ARG A 117 3.37 5.27 -10.49
C ARG A 117 3.07 4.23 -11.57
#